data_AF-A0A4U2Q1I1-F1
#
_entry.id   AF-A0A4U2Q1I1-F1
#
_cell.length_a   1.000
_cell.length_b   1.000
_cell.length_c   1.000
_cell.angle_alpha   90.00
_cell.angle_beta   90.00
_cell.angle_gamma   90.00
#
_symmetry.space_group_name_H-M   'P 1'
#
loop_
_entity.id
_entity.type
_entity.pdbx_description
1 polymer ?
#
loop_
_entity_poly.entity_id
_entity_poly.type
_entity_poly.pdbx_seq_one_letter_code
_entity_poly.pdbx_strand_id
1 'polypeptide(L)' 'MPNITLEEARENLTAWRDAEMALATGQSYSIKGRSITRVPMSTILERIRYWSKVVDDLENPGRRRSRTRAFTPFDI' A
#
# COMPACT_ATOMS: atom_id res chain seq x y z
N MET A 1 -8.96 4.89 11.69
CA MET A 1 -7.54 4.96 11.33
C MET A 1 -6.86 3.75 11.94
N PRO A 2 -5.92 3.09 11.23
CA PRO A 2 -5.09 2.07 11.86
C PRO A 2 -4.36 2.67 13.07
N ASN A 3 -4.21 1.89 14.12
CA ASN A 3 -3.55 2.26 15.39
C ASN A 3 -2.03 2.22 15.26
N ILE A 4 -1.50 2.81 14.18
CA ILE A 4 -0.08 2.84 13.86
C ILE A 4 0.39 4.28 13.70
N THR A 5 1.67 4.53 13.95
CA THR A 5 2.26 5.84 13.71
C THR A 5 2.61 6.05 12.23
N LEU A 6 2.76 7.32 11.82
CA LEU A 6 3.23 7.69 10.48
C LEU A 6 4.59 7.06 10.16
N GLU A 7 5.49 7.05 11.14
CA GLU A 7 6.85 6.55 10.99
C GLU A 7 6.84 5.04 10.70
N GLU A 8 6.09 4.28 11.48
CA GLU A 8 5.88 2.84 11.25
C GLU A 8 5.26 2.56 9.87
N ALA A 9 4.30 3.39 9.43
CA ALA A 9 3.68 3.23 8.11
C ALA A 9 4.68 3.45 6.96
N ARG A 10 5.58 4.43 7.10
CA ARG A 10 6.65 4.71 6.11
C ARG A 10 7.71 3.62 6.10
N GLU A 11 8.09 3.10 7.25
CA GLU A 11 9.05 1.99 7.37
C GLU A 11 8.51 0.72 6.69
N ASN A 12 7.24 0.38 6.96
CA ASN A 12 6.56 -0.73 6.28
C ASN A 12 6.53 -0.52 4.76
N LEU A 13 6.13 0.67 4.28
CA LEU A 13 6.08 0.96 2.84
C LEU A 13 7.45 0.79 2.17
N THR A 14 8.52 1.20 2.86
CA THR A 14 9.90 1.06 2.37
C THR A 14 10.30 -0.41 2.28
N ALA A 15 10.00 -1.21 3.32
CA ALA A 15 10.27 -2.64 3.33
C ALA A 15 9.53 -3.38 2.19
N TRP A 16 8.27 -3.02 1.91
CA TRP A 16 7.50 -3.61 0.81
C TRP A 16 8.02 -3.20 -0.57
N ARG A 17 8.58 -2.01 -0.72
CA ARG A 17 9.26 -1.57 -1.96
C ARG A 17 10.58 -2.28 -2.19
N ASP A 18 11.36 -2.50 -1.15
CA ASP A 18 12.58 -3.30 -1.26
C ASP A 18 12.26 -4.74 -1.67
N ALA A 19 11.19 -5.31 -1.10
CA ALA A 19 10.68 -6.62 -1.50
C ALA A 19 10.19 -6.65 -2.97
N GLU A 20 9.56 -5.59 -3.47
CA GLU A 20 9.21 -5.45 -4.89
C GLU A 20 10.46 -5.48 -5.77
N MET A 21 11.51 -4.75 -5.39
CA MET A 21 12.76 -4.67 -6.14
C MET A 21 13.52 -6.01 -6.13
N ALA A 22 13.58 -6.69 -4.99
CA ALA A 22 14.15 -8.03 -4.87
C ALA A 22 13.41 -9.05 -5.74
N LEU A 23 12.07 -9.01 -5.77
CA LEU A 23 11.27 -9.89 -6.60
C LEU A 23 11.40 -9.56 -8.09
N ALA A 24 11.40 -8.26 -8.45
CA ALA A 24 11.54 -7.79 -9.83
C ALA A 24 12.93 -8.13 -10.43
N THR A 25 13.97 -8.17 -9.61
CA THR A 25 15.31 -8.61 -10.01
C THR A 25 15.46 -10.14 -10.07
N GLY A 26 14.37 -10.90 -9.82
CA GLY A 26 14.37 -12.36 -9.84
C GLY A 26 15.12 -13.00 -8.67
N GLN A 27 15.47 -12.21 -7.65
CA GLN A 27 16.19 -12.71 -6.49
C GLN A 27 15.21 -13.37 -5.52
N SER A 28 15.53 -14.62 -5.15
CA SER A 28 14.77 -15.35 -4.14
C SER A 28 15.07 -14.77 -2.76
N TYR A 29 14.18 -13.95 -2.21
CA TYR A 29 14.38 -13.38 -0.88
C TYR A 29 13.96 -14.40 0.20
N SER A 30 14.92 -14.80 1.04
CA SER A 30 14.70 -15.80 2.09
C SER A 30 14.54 -15.12 3.44
N ILE A 31 13.31 -15.02 3.93
CA ILE A 31 13.05 -14.53 5.29
C ILE A 31 13.13 -15.72 6.26
N LYS A 32 14.06 -15.65 7.22
CA LYS A 32 14.23 -16.60 8.34
C LYS A 32 14.32 -18.09 7.91
N GLY A 33 15.17 -18.41 6.94
CA GLY A 33 15.47 -19.80 6.59
C GLY A 33 14.32 -20.58 5.95
N ARG A 34 13.20 -19.92 5.64
CA ARG A 34 12.16 -20.45 4.75
C ARG A 34 12.27 -19.68 3.45
N SER A 35 12.51 -20.40 2.36
CA SER A 35 12.42 -19.88 1.00
C SER A 35 10.96 -19.47 0.74
N ILE A 36 10.66 -18.19 0.92
CA ILE A 36 9.36 -17.63 0.57
C ILE A 36 9.43 -17.22 -0.89
N THR A 37 9.29 -18.20 -1.78
CA THR A 37 9.15 -17.97 -3.24
C THR A 37 7.74 -17.49 -3.61
N ARG A 38 6.83 -17.31 -2.64
CA ARG A 38 5.37 -17.40 -2.91
C ARG A 38 4.54 -16.22 -2.44
N VAL A 39 5.10 -15.02 -2.37
CA VAL A 39 4.25 -13.81 -2.39
C VAL A 39 4.16 -13.38 -3.85
N PRO A 40 3.01 -13.58 -4.53
CA PRO A 40 2.87 -13.14 -5.91
C PRO A 40 3.03 -11.62 -5.97
N MET A 41 3.63 -11.11 -7.05
CA MET A 41 3.82 -9.68 -7.31
C MET A 41 2.56 -8.86 -7.00
N SER A 42 1.38 -9.40 -7.33
CA SER A 42 0.08 -8.79 -7.03
C SER A 42 -0.13 -8.47 -5.54
N THR A 43 0.28 -9.36 -4.64
CA THR A 43 0.15 -9.14 -3.19
C THR A 43 1.10 -8.06 -2.70
N ILE A 44 2.32 -7.98 -3.23
CA ILE A 44 3.27 -6.91 -2.89
C ILE A 44 2.70 -5.56 -3.33
N LEU A 45 2.24 -5.47 -4.58
CA LEU A 45 1.60 -4.26 -5.12
C LEU A 45 0.35 -3.85 -4.32
N GLU A 46 -0.45 -4.82 -3.86
CA GLU A 46 -1.58 -4.55 -2.97
C GLU A 46 -1.14 -4.00 -1.62
N ARG A 47 -0.09 -4.56 -1.01
CA ARG A 47 0.46 -4.06 0.25
C ARG A 47 1.06 -2.66 0.09
N ILE A 48 1.81 -2.40 -0.97
CA ILE A 48 2.35 -1.05 -1.26
C ILE A 48 1.20 -0.04 -1.37
N ARG A 49 0.13 -0.36 -2.12
CA ARG A 49 -1.06 0.51 -2.23
C ARG A 49 -1.75 0.73 -0.90
N TYR A 50 -1.89 -0.32 -0.09
CA TYR A 50 -2.47 -0.22 1.24
C TYR A 50 -1.67 0.73 2.12
N TRP A 51 -0.36 0.52 2.26
CA TRP A 51 0.50 1.36 3.10
C TRP A 51 0.60 2.79 2.58
N SER A 52 0.64 2.99 1.26
CA SER A 52 0.61 4.32 0.67
C SER A 52 -0.66 5.09 1.03
N LYS A 53 -1.82 4.41 0.99
CA LYS A 53 -3.09 5.00 1.43
C LYS A 53 -3.11 5.29 2.92
N VAL A 54 -2.52 4.42 3.73
CA VAL A 54 -2.43 4.63 5.19
C VAL A 54 -1.54 5.82 5.51
N VAL A 55 -0.40 5.96 4.84
CA VAL A 55 0.46 7.15 4.97
C VAL A 55 -0.30 8.42 4.56
N ASP A 56 -1.01 8.41 3.43
CA ASP A 56 -1.82 9.55 2.98
C ASP A 56 -2.93 9.93 3.97
N ASP A 57 -3.64 8.94 4.54
CA ASP A 57 -4.69 9.15 5.55
C ASP A 57 -4.14 9.72 6.88
N LEU A 58 -2.91 9.32 7.24
CA LEU A 58 -2.21 9.82 8.43
C LEU A 58 -1.56 11.19 8.22
N GLU A 59 -0.99 11.46 7.03
CA GLU A 59 -0.43 12.78 6.68
C GLU A 59 -1.52 13.83 6.53
N ASN A 60 -2.70 13.43 6.05
CA ASN A 60 -3.75 14.36 5.68
C ASN A 60 -5.13 13.95 6.22
N PRO A 61 -5.31 13.94 7.56
CA PRO A 61 -6.53 13.45 8.23
C PRO A 61 -7.80 14.25 7.89
N GLY A 62 -7.67 15.42 7.25
CA GLY A 62 -8.78 16.28 6.82
C GLY A 62 -9.21 16.12 5.36
N ARG A 63 -8.41 15.46 4.51
CA ARG A 63 -8.71 15.32 3.08
C ARG A 63 -9.53 14.06 2.79
N ARG A 64 -10.63 13.86 3.52
CA ARG A 64 -11.66 12.91 3.09
C ARG A 64 -12.15 13.39 1.74
N ARG A 65 -11.76 12.68 0.67
CA ARG A 65 -12.18 12.91 -0.71
C ARG A 65 -13.70 13.02 -0.73
N SER A 66 -14.21 14.25 -0.72
CA SER A 66 -15.64 14.52 -0.77
C SER A 66 -16.16 13.86 -2.04
N ARG A 67 -16.85 12.73 -1.90
CA ARG A 67 -17.54 12.07 -3.01
C ARG A 67 -18.81 12.86 -3.26
N THR A 68 -18.66 14.11 -3.70
CA THR A 68 -19.76 14.85 -4.31
C THR A 68 -20.11 14.09 -5.59
N ARG A 69 -21.11 13.21 -5.51
CA ARG A 69 -21.73 12.64 -6.71
C ARG A 69 -22.36 13.81 -7.44
N ALA A 70 -21.82 14.16 -8.60
CA ALA A 70 -22.49 15.08 -9.51
C ALA A 70 -23.80 14.40 -9.91
N PHE A 71 -24.91 14.84 -9.30
CA PHE A 71 -26.25 14.47 -9.72
C PHE A 71 -26.57 15.36 -10.92
N THR A 72 -26.23 14.90 -12.11
CA THR A 72 -26.77 15.50 -13.34
C THR A 72 -28.18 14.96 -13.52
N PRO A 73 -29.24 15.76 -13.32
CA PRO A 73 -30.58 15.32 -13.67
C PRO A 73 -30.60 15.05 -15.18
N PHE A 74 -30.90 13.80 -15.53
CA PHE A 74 -31.24 13.39 -16.88
C PHE A 74 -32.72 13.71 -17.06
N ASP A 75 -33.01 14.74 -17.83
CA ASP A 75 -34.36 15.16 -18.22
C ASP A 75 -34.81 14.28 -19.41
N ILE A 76 -35.97 13.63 -19.29
CA ILE A 76 -36.68 12.92 -20.37
C ILE A 76 -38.16 13.29 -20.34
#